data_AF-A0A411LB38-F1
#
_entry.id   AF-A0A411LB38-F1
#
_cell.length_a   1.000
_cell.length_b   1.000
_cell.length_c   1.000
_cell.angle_alpha   90.00
_cell.angle_beta   90.00
_cell.angle_gamma   90.00
#
_symmetry.space_group_name_H-M   'P 1'
#
loop_
_entity.id
_entity.type
_entity.pdbx_description
1 polymer ?
#
loop_
_entity_poly.entity_id
_entity_poly.type
_entity_poly.pdbx_seq_one_letter_code
_entity_poly.pdbx_strand_id
1 'polypeptide(L)'
;MILHKCGLPYFASETEKLIKHLKTSHKVKLGPQKLKKCFIVFKDAVLDTITGRVEEFSPDRFCNAKLPYNIGISQLEDIPCPDIPGDLCPTFTEFLDSFTVGKDDLKKFIRAYFNRLLRSDNSSQRFLYMMGPTGTGKSVFSLLSEALVGSINTCHTTLARMNQPLGFNLIQFKEDVNCC
;
A
#
# COMPACT_ATOMS: atom_id res chain seq x y z
N MET A 1 -12.06 16.31 26.60
CA MET A 1 -13.38 16.86 27.00
C MET A 1 -14.30 15.84 27.70
N ILE A 2 -13.77 14.75 28.28
CA ILE A 2 -14.58 13.70 28.96
C ILE A 2 -14.55 13.85 30.50
N LEU A 3 -13.50 14.45 31.06
CA LEU A 3 -13.26 14.45 32.51
C LEU A 3 -14.10 15.46 33.32
N HIS A 4 -14.71 16.47 32.69
CA HIS A 4 -15.54 17.46 33.39
C HIS A 4 -16.94 16.92 33.76
N LYS A 5 -17.38 15.81 33.16
CA LYS A 5 -18.67 15.17 33.48
C LYS A 5 -18.68 14.36 34.78
N CYS A 6 -17.51 14.10 35.37
CA CYS A 6 -17.38 13.26 36.55
C CYS A 6 -17.16 14.03 37.87
N GLY A 7 -17.24 15.37 37.86
CA GLY A 7 -17.26 16.18 39.10
C GLY A 7 -15.99 16.15 39.95
N LEU A 8 -14.84 15.74 39.40
CA LEU A 8 -13.57 15.70 40.15
C LEU A 8 -12.77 16.99 39.93
N PRO A 9 -12.22 17.60 41.00
CA PRO A 9 -11.48 18.85 40.91
C PRO A 9 -10.17 18.64 40.13
N TYR A 10 -9.93 19.52 39.16
CA TYR A 10 -8.80 19.43 38.23
C TYR A 10 -7.54 20.00 38.87
N PHE A 11 -6.71 19.14 39.47
CA PHE A 11 -5.34 19.47 39.85
C PHE A 11 -4.36 18.64 39.04
N ALA A 12 -3.60 19.30 38.16
CA ALA A 12 -2.69 18.67 37.20
C ALA A 12 -1.65 17.72 37.84
N SER A 13 -1.33 17.91 39.13
CA SER A 13 -0.38 17.08 39.87
C SER A 13 -0.88 15.67 40.20
N GLU A 14 -2.20 15.48 40.37
CA GLU A 14 -2.76 14.18 40.74
C GLU A 14 -2.98 13.28 39.50
N THR A 15 -3.23 13.88 38.33
CA THR A 15 -3.34 13.17 37.05
C THR A 15 -2.02 12.52 36.64
N GLU A 16 -0.88 13.21 36.85
CA GLU A 16 0.45 12.64 36.61
C GLU A 16 0.74 11.45 37.53
N LYS A 17 0.37 11.54 38.81
CA LYS A 17 0.52 10.43 39.77
C LYS A 17 -0.33 9.22 39.36
N LEU A 18 -1.55 9.46 38.87
CA LEU A 18 -2.46 8.43 38.39
C LEU A 18 -1.90 7.72 37.14
N ILE A 19 -1.39 8.47 36.15
CA ILE A 19 -0.76 7.93 34.95
C ILE A 19 0.49 7.11 35.29
N LYS A 20 1.25 7.53 36.31
CA LYS A 20 2.44 6.80 36.79
C LYS A 20 2.10 5.43 37.41
N HIS A 21 0.90 5.31 38.02
CA HIS A 21 0.39 4.08 38.63
C HIS A 21 -0.40 3.21 37.65
N LEU A 22 -0.96 3.79 36.59
CA LEU A 22 -1.63 3.08 35.48
C LEU A 22 -0.63 2.50 34.46
N LYS A 23 0.49 1.93 34.93
CA LYS A 23 1.39 1.12 34.10
C LYS A 23 0.89 -0.32 33.98
N THR A 24 -0.37 -0.52 33.63
CA THR A 24 -0.84 -1.83 33.18
C THR A 24 -0.45 -2.03 31.71
N SER A 25 0.79 -2.46 31.48
CA SER A 25 1.17 -2.94 30.15
C SER A 25 0.59 -4.34 29.94
N HIS A 26 -0.59 -4.43 29.33
CA HIS A 26 -1.12 -5.70 28.86
C HIS A 26 -0.37 -6.10 27.57
N LYS A 27 0.61 -7.01 27.71
CA LYS A 27 1.20 -7.68 26.56
C LYS A 27 0.26 -8.81 26.14
N VAL A 28 -0.59 -8.54 25.15
CA VAL A 28 -1.38 -9.57 24.49
C VAL A 28 -0.43 -10.42 23.64
N LYS A 29 -0.36 -11.73 23.93
CA LYS A 29 0.28 -12.68 23.02
C LYS A 29 -0.61 -12.82 21.78
N LEU A 30 -0.35 -11.98 20.79
CA LEU A 30 -0.90 -12.18 19.45
C LEU A 30 -0.34 -13.50 18.91
N GLY A 31 -1.20 -14.33 18.32
CA GLY A 31 -0.80 -15.58 17.68
C GLY A 31 0.25 -15.35 16.58
N PRO A 32 0.92 -16.41 16.09
CA PRO A 32 1.89 -16.27 15.02
C PRO A 32 1.25 -15.61 13.80
N GLN A 33 1.76 -14.43 13.41
CA GLN A 33 1.27 -13.71 12.24
C GLN A 33 1.60 -14.52 10.99
N LYS A 34 0.58 -15.11 10.36
CA LYS A 34 0.75 -15.81 9.09
C LYS A 34 0.66 -14.79 7.96
N LEU A 35 1.80 -14.22 7.58
CA LEU A 35 1.94 -13.43 6.35
C LEU A 35 1.72 -14.34 5.13
N LYS A 36 0.54 -14.30 4.54
CA LYS A 36 0.28 -14.95 3.26
C LYS A 36 0.72 -14.00 2.13
N LYS A 37 1.73 -14.41 1.34
CA LYS A 37 2.41 -13.60 0.31
C LYS A 37 1.64 -13.46 -1.02
N CYS A 38 0.49 -14.10 -1.14
CA CYS A 38 -0.27 -14.21 -2.38
C CYS A 38 -1.58 -13.42 -2.35
N PHE A 39 -1.63 -12.36 -1.55
CA PHE A 39 -2.78 -11.48 -1.47
C PHE A 39 -2.47 -10.10 -2.03
N ILE A 40 -3.46 -9.53 -2.72
CA ILE A 40 -3.53 -8.10 -3.04
C ILE A 40 -4.62 -7.52 -2.15
N VAL A 41 -4.26 -6.52 -1.35
CA VAL A 41 -5.14 -5.93 -0.35
C VAL A 41 -5.71 -4.64 -0.90
N PHE A 42 -7.02 -4.57 -1.10
CA PHE A 42 -7.74 -3.37 -1.55
C PHE A 42 -8.29 -2.61 -0.34
N LYS A 43 -9.04 -1.53 -0.58
CA LYS A 43 -9.65 -0.73 0.49
C LYS A 43 -10.82 -1.46 1.17
N ASP A 44 -11.55 -2.25 0.40
CA ASP A 44 -12.82 -2.89 0.76
C ASP A 44 -12.74 -4.42 0.89
N ALA A 45 -11.76 -5.07 0.25
CA ALA A 45 -11.60 -6.52 0.31
C ALA A 45 -10.15 -6.98 0.03
N VAL A 46 -9.93 -8.30 0.07
CA VAL A 46 -8.64 -8.94 -0.22
C VAL A 46 -8.81 -9.91 -1.39
N LEU A 47 -7.96 -9.77 -2.40
CA LEU A 47 -7.89 -10.70 -3.54
C LEU A 47 -6.82 -11.77 -3.30
N ASP A 48 -7.21 -13.03 -3.33
CA ASP A 48 -6.31 -14.18 -3.39
C ASP A 48 -5.84 -14.42 -4.82
N THR A 49 -4.56 -14.15 -5.07
CA THR A 49 -3.93 -14.34 -6.39
C THR A 49 -3.72 -15.81 -6.78
N ILE A 50 -3.87 -16.76 -5.85
CA ILE A 50 -3.82 -18.20 -6.17
C ILE A 50 -5.19 -18.67 -6.61
N THR A 51 -6.23 -18.32 -5.86
CA THR A 51 -7.59 -18.83 -6.10
C THR A 51 -8.43 -17.91 -7.01
N GLY A 52 -8.01 -16.66 -7.23
CA GLY A 52 -8.76 -15.65 -7.96
C GLY A 52 -9.93 -15.03 -7.18
N ARG A 53 -10.12 -15.43 -5.92
CA ARG A 53 -11.28 -15.05 -5.12
C ARG A 53 -11.06 -13.75 -4.37
N VAL A 54 -12.11 -12.93 -4.36
CA VAL A 54 -12.20 -11.76 -3.48
C VAL A 54 -12.88 -12.19 -2.18
N GLU A 55 -12.23 -11.88 -1.07
CA GLU A 55 -12.65 -12.26 0.27
C GLU A 55 -12.70 -11.04 1.18
N GLU A 56 -13.58 -11.08 2.17
CA GLU A 56 -13.67 -10.04 3.19
C GLU A 56 -12.43 -10.00 4.09
N PHE A 57 -12.23 -8.86 4.76
CA PHE A 57 -11.19 -8.75 5.77
C PHE A 57 -11.45 -9.69 6.93
N SER A 58 -10.43 -10.49 7.27
CA SER A 58 -10.43 -11.34 8.45
C SER A 58 -9.36 -10.87 9.43
N PRO A 59 -9.64 -10.81 10.74
CA PRO A 59 -8.64 -10.51 11.78
C PRO A 59 -7.43 -11.46 11.76
N ASP A 60 -7.59 -12.67 11.21
CA ASP A 60 -6.52 -13.65 11.09
C ASP A 60 -5.50 -13.30 9.99
N ARG A 61 -5.79 -12.29 9.17
CA ARG A 61 -4.94 -11.86 8.06
C ARG A 61 -4.20 -10.60 8.43
N PHE A 62 -2.88 -10.72 8.51
CA PHE A 62 -2.02 -9.57 8.75
C PHE A 62 -1.79 -8.81 7.45
N CYS A 63 -2.42 -7.64 7.31
CA CYS A 63 -2.30 -6.76 6.15
C CYS A 63 -1.64 -5.43 6.56
N ASN A 64 -0.41 -5.19 6.08
CA ASN A 64 0.36 -3.98 6.44
C ASN A 64 0.25 -2.84 5.43
N ALA A 65 -0.21 -3.16 4.23
CA ALA A 65 -0.39 -2.23 3.14
C ALA A 65 -1.70 -2.55 2.45
N LYS A 66 -2.36 -1.51 1.93
CA LYS A 66 -3.59 -1.61 1.16
C LYS A 66 -3.55 -0.64 -0.01
N LEU A 67 -4.09 -1.07 -1.13
CA LEU A 67 -4.37 -0.20 -2.27
C LEU A 67 -5.58 0.69 -1.94
N PRO A 68 -5.59 1.95 -2.37
CA PRO A 68 -6.69 2.87 -2.07
C PRO A 68 -7.94 2.65 -2.94
N TYR A 69 -7.91 1.64 -3.81
CA TYR A 69 -9.00 1.31 -4.71
C TYR A 69 -9.98 0.35 -4.05
N ASN A 70 -11.26 0.48 -4.39
CA ASN A 70 -12.25 -0.55 -4.10
C ASN A 70 -12.22 -1.58 -5.22
N ILE A 71 -12.22 -2.87 -4.88
CA ILE A 71 -12.34 -3.94 -5.87
C ILE A 71 -13.81 -4.29 -6.14
N GLY A 72 -14.72 -4.02 -5.20
CA GLY A 72 -16.15 -4.27 -5.31
C GLY A 72 -16.52 -5.75 -5.14
N ILE A 73 -16.94 -6.13 -3.94
CA ILE A 73 -17.33 -7.53 -3.61
C ILE A 73 -18.51 -8.01 -4.49
N SER A 74 -19.39 -7.09 -4.92
CA SER A 74 -20.61 -7.39 -5.69
C SER A 74 -20.41 -7.54 -7.20
N GLN A 75 -19.21 -7.29 -7.74
CA GLN A 75 -18.95 -7.33 -9.19
C GLN A 75 -18.20 -8.59 -9.66
N LEU A 76 -17.92 -9.54 -8.76
CA LEU A 76 -16.90 -10.56 -9.01
C LEU A 76 -17.43 -11.96 -8.68
N GLU A 77 -18.22 -12.50 -9.61
CA GLU A 77 -18.14 -13.94 -9.89
C GLU A 77 -16.67 -14.29 -10.13
N ASP A 78 -16.19 -15.43 -9.60
CA ASP A 78 -14.81 -15.91 -9.63
C ASP A 78 -14.00 -15.18 -10.71
N ILE A 79 -13.18 -14.16 -10.36
CA ILE A 79 -12.26 -13.60 -11.36
C ILE A 79 -11.43 -14.80 -11.74
N PRO A 80 -11.60 -15.35 -12.96
CA PRO A 80 -10.81 -16.48 -13.31
C PRO A 80 -9.38 -15.93 -13.20
N CYS A 81 -8.50 -16.72 -12.60
CA CYS A 81 -7.08 -16.47 -12.73
C CYS A 81 -6.63 -17.25 -13.98
N PRO A 82 -7.04 -16.92 -15.24
CA PRO A 82 -6.33 -17.49 -16.35
C PRO A 82 -5.13 -16.58 -16.61
N ASP A 83 -4.19 -17.08 -17.39
CA ASP A 83 -3.34 -16.25 -18.19
C ASP A 83 -4.21 -15.24 -18.96
N ILE A 84 -4.41 -14.03 -18.40
CA ILE A 84 -5.13 -12.94 -19.06
C ILE A 84 -4.35 -12.69 -20.35
N PRO A 85 -4.91 -12.99 -21.55
CA PRO A 85 -4.20 -12.75 -22.79
C PRO A 85 -3.70 -11.30 -22.80
N GLY A 86 -2.46 -11.08 -23.23
CA GLY A 86 -1.87 -9.72 -23.33
C GLY A 86 -2.73 -8.77 -24.18
N ASP A 87 -3.61 -9.33 -25.00
CA ASP A 87 -4.60 -8.68 -25.86
C ASP A 87 -5.71 -7.96 -25.08
N LEU A 88 -5.94 -8.28 -23.80
CA LEU A 88 -6.92 -7.58 -22.96
C LEU A 88 -6.45 -6.19 -22.53
N CYS A 89 -5.15 -5.90 -22.62
CA CYS A 89 -4.56 -4.60 -22.30
C CYS A 89 -3.52 -4.20 -23.37
N PRO A 90 -3.93 -3.97 -24.62
CA PRO A 90 -3.03 -3.76 -25.74
C PRO A 90 -2.11 -2.56 -25.50
N THR A 91 -2.63 -1.47 -24.95
CA THR A 91 -1.83 -0.27 -24.62
C THR A 91 -0.73 -0.54 -23.59
N PHE A 92 -0.98 -1.40 -22.60
CA PHE A 92 0.04 -1.75 -21.60
C PHE A 92 1.09 -2.67 -22.22
N THR A 93 0.67 -3.63 -23.05
CA THR A 93 1.57 -4.52 -23.79
C THR A 93 2.48 -3.74 -24.74
N GLU A 94 1.92 -2.81 -25.52
CA GLU A 94 2.67 -1.89 -26.38
C GLU A 94 3.66 -1.02 -25.61
N PHE A 95 3.24 -0.50 -24.44
CA PHE A 95 4.14 0.24 -23.55
C PHE A 95 5.31 -0.65 -23.11
N LEU A 96 5.06 -1.89 -22.67
CA LEU A 96 6.13 -2.80 -22.25
C LEU A 96 7.07 -3.14 -23.41
N ASP A 97 6.53 -3.38 -24.59
CA ASP A 97 7.33 -3.66 -25.80
C ASP A 97 8.25 -2.49 -26.15
N SER A 98 7.70 -1.27 -26.14
CA SER A 98 8.46 -0.04 -26.39
C SER A 98 9.50 0.24 -25.28
N PHE A 99 9.08 0.16 -24.01
CA PHE A 99 9.92 0.45 -22.84
C PHE A 99 11.11 -0.50 -22.70
N THR A 100 10.94 -1.75 -23.14
CA THR A 100 11.96 -2.80 -23.05
C THR A 100 12.70 -3.04 -24.36
N VAL A 101 12.37 -2.31 -25.42
CA VAL A 101 12.91 -2.50 -26.78
C VAL A 101 12.74 -3.95 -27.23
N GLY A 102 11.56 -4.52 -26.95
CA GLY A 102 11.21 -5.90 -27.30
C GLY A 102 11.93 -6.99 -26.49
N LYS A 103 12.76 -6.66 -25.49
CA LYS A 103 13.53 -7.66 -24.72
C LYS A 103 12.64 -8.38 -23.69
N ASP A 104 12.28 -9.62 -23.99
CA ASP A 104 11.32 -10.39 -23.17
C ASP A 104 11.76 -10.61 -21.72
N ASP A 105 13.05 -10.81 -21.45
CA ASP A 105 13.53 -10.95 -20.07
C ASP A 105 13.30 -9.68 -19.26
N LEU A 106 13.49 -8.52 -19.89
CA LEU A 106 13.22 -7.23 -19.25
C LEU A 106 11.71 -7.01 -19.08
N LYS A 107 10.88 -7.42 -20.05
CA LYS A 107 9.41 -7.38 -19.90
C LYS A 107 8.97 -8.22 -18.70
N LYS A 108 9.49 -9.44 -18.57
CA LYS A 108 9.20 -10.33 -17.44
C LYS A 108 9.62 -9.70 -16.12
N PHE A 109 10.81 -9.10 -16.06
CA PHE A 109 11.29 -8.40 -14.87
C PHE A 109 10.37 -7.23 -14.49
N ILE A 110 10.00 -6.38 -15.46
CA ILE A 110 9.13 -5.23 -15.24
C ILE A 110 7.73 -5.67 -14.78
N ARG A 111 7.16 -6.71 -15.39
CA ARG A 111 5.88 -7.30 -14.95
C ARG A 111 5.98 -7.86 -13.52
N ALA A 112 7.07 -8.54 -13.20
CA ALA A 112 7.31 -9.05 -11.84
C ALA A 112 7.45 -7.91 -10.83
N TYR A 113 8.07 -6.80 -11.23
CA TYR A 113 8.18 -5.60 -10.40
C TYR A 113 6.80 -5.00 -10.10
N PHE A 114 5.94 -4.81 -11.12
CA PHE A 114 4.57 -4.33 -10.90
C PHE A 114 3.73 -5.28 -10.04
N ASN A 115 3.80 -6.60 -10.29
CA ASN A 115 3.14 -7.60 -9.45
C ASN A 115 3.62 -7.49 -7.99
N ARG A 116 4.91 -7.22 -7.77
CA ARG A 116 5.44 -7.01 -6.43
C ARG A 116 4.88 -5.75 -5.77
N LEU A 117 4.74 -4.64 -6.49
CA LEU A 117 4.16 -3.40 -5.95
C LEU A 117 2.72 -3.58 -5.45
N LEU A 118 1.94 -4.45 -6.10
CA LEU A 118 0.54 -4.72 -5.74
C LEU A 118 0.40 -5.61 -4.49
N ARG A 119 1.45 -6.35 -4.12
CA ARG A 119 1.41 -7.26 -2.97
C ARG A 119 1.76 -6.53 -1.70
N SER A 120 1.08 -6.87 -0.60
CA SER A 120 1.36 -6.31 0.74
C SER A 120 2.66 -6.82 1.39
N ASP A 121 3.55 -7.45 0.61
CA ASP A 121 4.79 -8.04 1.11
C ASP A 121 5.97 -7.05 1.02
N ASN A 122 6.26 -6.41 2.15
CA ASN A 122 7.35 -5.44 2.27
C ASN A 122 8.73 -6.10 2.53
N SER A 123 8.85 -7.42 2.55
CA SER A 123 10.10 -8.11 2.92
C SER A 123 11.27 -7.89 1.96
N SER A 124 11.01 -7.53 0.70
CA SER A 124 12.05 -7.49 -0.32
C SER A 124 12.89 -6.20 -0.32
N GLN A 125 12.41 -5.10 0.29
CA GLN A 125 13.08 -3.79 0.37
C GLN A 125 13.90 -3.45 -0.89
N ARG A 126 13.27 -3.51 -2.08
CA ARG A 126 13.98 -3.40 -3.36
C ARG A 126 14.04 -1.94 -3.80
N PHE A 127 15.22 -1.53 -4.26
CA PHE A 127 15.44 -0.26 -4.93
C PHE A 127 15.67 -0.51 -6.42
N LEU A 128 14.81 0.04 -7.28
CA LEU A 128 14.97 -0.04 -8.74
C LEU A 128 15.56 1.26 -9.26
N TYR A 129 16.78 1.18 -9.79
CA TYR A 129 17.45 2.31 -10.41
C TYR A 129 17.34 2.22 -11.93
N MET A 130 16.71 3.22 -12.56
CA MET A 130 16.52 3.27 -14.01
C MET A 130 17.35 4.40 -14.63
N MET A 131 18.18 4.03 -15.60
CA MET A 131 19.04 4.95 -16.34
C MET A 131 18.79 4.81 -17.84
N GLY A 132 18.83 5.92 -18.55
CA GLY A 132 18.76 5.92 -20.01
C GLY A 132 18.41 7.30 -20.58
N PRO A 133 18.43 7.44 -21.91
CA PRO A 133 18.13 8.70 -22.61
C PRO A 133 16.78 9.31 -22.23
N THR A 134 16.62 10.61 -22.45
CA THR A 134 15.30 11.26 -22.35
C THR A 134 14.32 10.64 -23.35
N GLY A 135 13.04 10.54 -23.00
CA GLY A 135 11.99 10.03 -23.90
C GLY A 135 11.79 8.50 -23.90
N THR A 136 12.54 7.73 -23.11
CA THR A 136 12.41 6.25 -23.06
C THR A 136 11.27 5.75 -22.15
N GLY A 137 10.29 6.60 -21.81
CA GLY A 137 9.15 6.18 -20.98
C GLY A 137 9.41 6.00 -19.47
N LYS A 138 10.56 6.42 -18.92
CA LYS A 138 10.82 6.34 -17.46
C LYS A 138 9.79 7.10 -16.61
N SER A 139 9.37 8.29 -17.07
CA SER A 139 8.32 9.04 -16.39
C SER A 139 6.97 8.32 -16.47
N VAL A 140 6.67 7.69 -17.60
CA VAL A 140 5.45 6.87 -17.78
C VAL A 140 5.47 5.67 -16.84
N PHE A 141 6.62 5.00 -16.68
CA PHE A 141 6.80 3.92 -15.70
C PHE A 141 6.52 4.40 -14.27
N SER A 142 7.02 5.59 -13.90
CA SER A 142 6.77 6.18 -12.58
C SER A 142 5.28 6.47 -12.35
N LEU A 143 4.62 7.08 -13.33
CA LEU A 143 3.18 7.37 -13.30
C LEU A 143 2.34 6.09 -13.23
N LEU A 144 2.73 5.05 -13.96
CA LEU A 144 2.05 3.77 -13.93
C LEU A 144 2.22 3.06 -12.59
N SER A 145 3.42 3.13 -12.00
CA SER A 145 3.67 2.62 -10.66
C SER A 145 2.76 3.31 -9.64
N GLU A 146 2.70 4.65 -9.68
CA GLU A 146 1.81 5.44 -8.82
C GLU A 146 0.33 5.10 -9.06
N ALA A 147 -0.10 4.92 -10.31
CA ALA A 147 -1.47 4.56 -10.64
C ALA A 147 -1.86 3.15 -10.15
N LEU A 148 -0.89 2.24 -9.97
CA LEU A 148 -1.13 0.90 -9.45
C LEU A 148 -1.22 0.87 -7.93
N VAL A 149 -0.36 1.61 -7.23
CA VAL A 149 -0.33 1.61 -5.75
C VAL A 149 -1.18 2.72 -5.14
N GLY A 150 -1.50 3.75 -5.92
CA GLY A 150 -2.13 4.99 -5.49
C GLY A 150 -1.15 6.06 -5.04
N SER A 151 -1.53 7.32 -5.30
CA SER A 151 -0.75 8.50 -4.90
C SER A 151 -0.54 8.60 -3.38
N ILE A 152 -1.51 8.15 -2.58
CA ILE A 152 -1.38 8.09 -1.10
C ILE A 152 -0.27 7.16 -0.62
N ASN A 153 0.07 6.14 -1.43
CA ASN A 153 1.12 5.16 -1.15
C ASN A 153 2.44 5.52 -1.86
N THR A 154 2.49 6.64 -2.58
CA THR A 154 3.64 7.04 -3.40
C THR A 154 4.24 8.34 -2.89
N CYS A 155 5.57 8.46 -2.93
CA CYS A 155 6.27 9.70 -2.64
C CYS A 155 7.20 10.04 -3.80
N HIS A 156 6.98 11.22 -4.40
CA HIS A 156 7.86 11.77 -5.42
C HIS A 156 8.78 12.81 -4.79
N THR A 157 10.08 12.58 -4.89
CA THR A 157 11.08 13.53 -4.41
C THR A 157 12.21 13.67 -5.42
N THR A 158 12.89 14.80 -5.37
CA THR A 158 14.13 15.04 -6.11
C THR A 158 15.28 15.08 -5.11
N LEU A 159 16.51 14.85 -5.57
CA LEU A 159 17.69 14.97 -4.69
C LEU A 159 17.77 16.35 -4.01
N ALA A 160 17.36 17.41 -4.71
CA ALA A 160 17.29 18.75 -4.15
C ALA A 160 16.28 18.86 -2.99
N ARG A 161 15.12 18.20 -3.09
CA ARG A 161 14.12 18.14 -2.01
C ARG A 161 14.55 17.22 -0.87
N MET A 162 15.25 16.11 -1.18
CA MET A 162 15.75 15.17 -0.19
C MET A 162 16.75 15.82 0.80
N ASN A 163 17.52 16.81 0.34
CA ASN A 163 18.45 17.57 1.17
C ASN A 163 17.78 18.61 2.09
N GLN A 164 16.46 18.78 2.01
CA GLN A 164 15.71 19.64 2.92
C GLN A 164 15.33 18.87 4.18
N PRO A 165 15.28 19.50 5.37
CA PRO A 165 14.92 18.83 6.63
C PRO A 165 13.48 18.24 6.65
N LEU A 166 12.66 18.56 5.64
CA LEU A 166 11.32 18.02 5.39
C LEU A 166 11.27 17.18 4.09
N GLY A 167 12.41 16.66 3.63
CA GLY A 167 12.57 16.01 2.30
C GLY A 167 11.72 14.76 2.09
N PHE A 168 11.22 14.19 3.19
CA PHE A 168 10.07 13.31 3.24
C PHE A 168 9.02 14.00 4.12
N ASN A 169 8.26 14.95 3.59
CA ASN A 169 6.97 15.25 4.20
C ASN A 169 6.13 13.98 4.01
N LEU A 170 6.30 13.08 4.97
CA LEU A 170 5.43 11.98 5.32
C LEU A 170 4.01 12.44 5.05
N ILE A 171 3.34 11.76 4.13
CA ILE A 171 1.90 11.49 4.13
C ILE A 171 1.20 12.55 4.98
N GLN A 172 0.94 13.73 4.41
CA GLN A 172 -0.11 14.56 4.96
C GLN A 172 -1.35 13.68 4.83
N PHE A 173 -1.69 12.98 5.91
CA PHE A 173 -3.04 12.55 6.16
C PHE A 173 -3.86 13.82 6.05
N LYS A 174 -4.40 14.05 4.86
CA LYS A 174 -5.58 14.86 4.71
C LYS A 174 -6.65 14.01 5.38
N GLU A 175 -6.74 14.12 6.70
CA GLU A 175 -7.96 13.78 7.40
C GLU A 175 -9.00 14.71 6.79
N ASP A 176 -9.70 14.23 5.77
CA ASP A 176 -11.02 14.76 5.43
C ASP A 176 -11.91 14.36 6.62
N VAL A 177 -11.81 15.14 7.69
CA VAL A 177 -12.77 15.15 8.80
C VAL A 177 -14.06 15.73 8.21
N ASN A 178 -14.79 14.90 7.47
CA ASN A 178 -16.22 15.10 7.31
C ASN A 178 -16.87 14.56 8.59
N CYS A 179 -16.87 15.40 9.62
CA CYS A 179 -17.88 15.31 10.65
C CYS A 179 -19.25 15.54 9.99
N CYS A 180 -20.07 14.50 9.96
CA CYS A 180 -21.52 14.60 9.98
C CYS A 180 -22.00 13.69 11.11
#